data_AF-A0A1G7DJA7-F1
#
_entry.id   AF-A0A1G7DJA7-F1
#
_cell.length_a   1.000
_cell.length_b   1.000
_cell.length_c   1.000
_cell.angle_alpha   90.00
_cell.angle_beta   90.00
_cell.angle_gamma   90.00
#
_symmetry.space_group_name_H-M   'P 1'
#
loop_
_entity.id
_entity.type
_entity.pdbx_description
1 polymer ?
#
loop_
_entity_poly.entity_id
_entity_poly.type
_entity_poly.pdbx_seq_one_letter_code
_entity_poly.pdbx_strand_id
1 'polypeptide(L)'
;MNFESRVSPELRAALAQFPGFQLEEKLAWSRSLLSNPPIEKSEHVHTTSQMIPGAAGEMLAKVYEPASRTGAKLPAMLWIHGGGYVMGHPDMDDNLCERFVQAANCIVVSVDYRLAPEHPTQLQSMIVTPA
;
A
#
# COMPACT_ATOMS: atom_id res chain seq x y z
N MET A 1 6.04 -24.24 24.03
CA MET A 1 5.57 -22.83 24.05
C MET A 1 4.46 -22.68 23.03
N ASN A 2 3.30 -22.14 23.41
CA ASN A 2 2.18 -21.85 22.49
C ASN A 2 2.47 -20.57 21.69
N PHE A 3 2.16 -20.53 20.39
CA PHE A 3 2.30 -19.36 19.54
C PHE A 3 1.61 -18.11 20.12
N GLU A 4 0.40 -18.26 20.66
CA GLU A 4 -0.39 -17.13 21.21
C GLU A 4 0.32 -16.42 22.38
N SER A 5 1.13 -17.15 23.15
CA SER A 5 1.90 -16.56 24.26
C SER A 5 2.99 -15.59 23.79
N ARG A 6 3.36 -15.64 22.50
CA ARG A 6 4.32 -14.73 21.85
C ARG A 6 3.65 -13.53 21.18
N VAL A 7 2.33 -13.50 21.11
CA VAL A 7 1.55 -12.40 20.52
C VAL A 7 1.25 -11.37 21.60
N SER A 8 1.46 -10.09 21.29
CA SER A 8 1.13 -8.97 22.19
C SER A 8 -0.33 -9.07 22.63
N PRO A 9 -0.67 -8.90 23.92
CA PRO A 9 -2.04 -9.06 24.41
C PRO A 9 -3.08 -8.27 23.61
N GLU A 10 -2.73 -7.06 23.18
CA GLU A 10 -3.57 -6.11 22.44
C GLU A 10 -3.94 -6.64 21.04
N LEU A 11 -3.12 -7.53 20.47
CA LEU A 11 -3.33 -8.09 19.13
C LEU A 11 -4.07 -9.43 19.15
N ARG A 12 -4.21 -10.09 20.31
CA ARG A 12 -4.76 -11.46 20.38
C ARG A 12 -6.23 -11.52 19.95
N ALA A 13 -7.04 -10.54 20.35
CA ALA A 13 -8.45 -10.49 19.97
C ALA A 13 -8.65 -10.31 18.45
N ALA A 14 -7.80 -9.48 17.83
CA ALA A 14 -7.80 -9.28 16.38
C ALA A 14 -7.32 -10.55 15.67
N LEU A 15 -6.22 -11.16 16.14
CA LEU A 15 -5.68 -12.40 15.59
C LEU A 15 -6.72 -13.54 15.60
N ALA A 16 -7.49 -13.68 16.69
CA ALA A 16 -8.52 -14.72 16.81
C ALA A 16 -9.64 -14.58 15.77
N GLN A 17 -9.88 -13.36 15.27
CA GLN A 17 -10.90 -13.06 14.27
C GLN A 17 -10.33 -12.92 12.86
N PHE A 18 -8.99 -12.86 12.73
CA PHE A 18 -8.34 -12.63 11.46
C PHE A 18 -8.43 -13.90 10.60
N PRO A 19 -9.14 -13.87 9.46
CA PRO A 19 -9.41 -15.08 8.70
C PRO A 19 -8.19 -15.55 7.88
N GLY A 20 -7.09 -14.79 7.92
CA GLY A 20 -5.90 -15.01 7.11
C GLY A 20 -6.10 -14.60 5.65
N PHE A 21 -4.99 -14.55 4.92
CA PHE A 21 -5.03 -14.45 3.47
C PHE A 21 -4.98 -15.84 2.85
N GLN A 22 -5.82 -16.10 1.85
CA GLN A 22 -5.91 -17.36 1.11
C GLN A 22 -5.53 -17.08 -0.35
N LEU A 23 -4.24 -17.16 -0.66
CA LEU A 23 -3.66 -16.62 -1.90
C LEU A 23 -3.86 -17.50 -3.14
N GLU A 24 -3.95 -18.82 -2.98
CA GLU A 24 -4.06 -19.76 -4.10
C GLU A 24 -5.51 -19.86 -4.59
N GLU A 25 -6.43 -20.27 -3.71
CA GLU A 25 -7.81 -20.57 -4.09
C GLU A 25 -8.74 -19.34 -4.01
N LYS A 26 -8.38 -18.32 -3.21
CA LYS A 26 -9.25 -17.17 -2.91
C LYS A 26 -8.53 -15.83 -2.99
N LEU A 27 -7.69 -15.65 -4.01
CA LEU A 27 -6.94 -14.42 -4.21
C LEU A 27 -7.86 -13.19 -4.31
N ALA A 28 -8.94 -13.28 -5.08
CA ALA A 28 -9.89 -12.17 -5.24
C ALA A 28 -10.53 -11.76 -3.90
N TRP A 29 -10.92 -12.74 -3.08
CA TRP A 29 -11.45 -12.47 -1.75
C TRP A 29 -10.38 -11.88 -0.83
N SER A 30 -9.14 -12.40 -0.85
CA SER A 30 -8.03 -11.87 -0.06
C SER A 30 -7.70 -10.43 -0.45
N ARG A 31 -7.74 -10.09 -1.74
CA ARG A 31 -7.61 -8.70 -2.24
C ARG A 31 -8.72 -7.79 -1.68
N SER A 32 -9.95 -8.28 -1.58
CA SER A 32 -11.08 -7.49 -1.05
C SER A 32 -10.96 -7.16 0.43
N LEU A 33 -10.21 -7.95 1.21
CA LEU A 33 -9.97 -7.66 2.64
C LEU A 33 -9.13 -6.42 2.86
N LEU A 34 -8.39 -5.98 1.85
CA LEU A 34 -7.51 -4.82 1.94
C LEU A 34 -8.16 -3.53 1.46
N SER A 35 -9.40 -3.58 0.99
CA SER A 35 -10.12 -2.36 0.60
C SER A 35 -10.48 -1.55 1.84
N ASN A 36 -9.93 -0.35 1.97
CA ASN A 36 -10.37 0.60 2.98
C ASN A 36 -11.58 1.42 2.50
N PRO A 37 -12.47 1.85 3.41
CA PRO A 37 -13.44 2.87 3.08
C PRO A 37 -12.71 4.15 2.62
N PRO A 38 -13.31 4.94 1.71
CA PRO A 38 -12.76 6.22 1.33
C PRO A 38 -12.48 7.07 2.57
N ILE A 39 -11.30 7.67 2.62
CA ILE A 39 -10.94 8.55 3.74
C ILE A 39 -11.69 9.87 3.61
N GLU A 40 -12.17 10.39 4.75
CA GLU A 40 -12.65 11.76 4.80
C GLU A 40 -11.53 12.73 4.40
N LYS A 41 -11.85 13.70 3.53
CA LYS A 41 -10.84 14.64 3.04
C LYS A 41 -10.22 15.40 4.21
N SER A 42 -8.90 15.33 4.31
CA SER A 42 -8.10 16.12 5.25
C SER A 42 -8.11 17.60 4.89
N GLU A 43 -8.20 18.47 5.90
CA GLU A 43 -7.96 19.92 5.73
C GLU A 43 -6.46 20.25 5.62
N HIS A 44 -5.59 19.35 6.07
CA HIS A 44 -4.14 19.58 6.16
C HIS A 44 -3.36 19.04 4.97
N VAL A 45 -3.93 18.08 4.24
CA VAL A 45 -3.28 17.39 3.14
C VAL A 45 -4.14 17.48 1.89
N HIS A 46 -3.54 17.96 0.80
CA HIS A 46 -4.15 17.88 -0.51
C HIS A 46 -3.72 16.58 -1.19
N THR A 47 -4.70 15.79 -1.64
CA THR A 47 -4.48 14.53 -2.34
C THR A 47 -4.95 14.65 -3.78
N THR A 48 -4.07 14.36 -4.71
CA THR A 48 -4.36 14.27 -6.14
C THR A 48 -3.95 12.91 -6.69
N SER A 49 -4.55 12.53 -7.81
CA SER A 49 -4.21 11.30 -8.53
C SER A 49 -3.87 11.67 -9.96
N GLN A 50 -2.79 11.09 -10.49
CA GLN A 50 -2.36 11.31 -11.86
C GLN A 50 -1.81 10.02 -12.47
N MET A 51 -2.02 9.83 -13.77
CA MET A 51 -1.34 8.79 -14.52
C MET A 51 0.07 9.27 -14.87
N ILE A 52 1.06 8.43 -14.60
CA ILE A 52 2.46 8.70 -14.91
C ILE A 52 3.01 7.63 -15.85
N PRO A 53 3.95 7.97 -16.75
CA PRO A 53 4.64 6.97 -17.57
C PRO A 53 5.43 5.99 -16.69
N GLY A 54 5.18 4.69 -16.86
CA GLY A 54 5.95 3.61 -16.25
C GLY A 54 6.65 2.75 -17.31
N ALA A 55 7.56 1.88 -16.87
CA ALA A 55 8.36 1.02 -17.76
C ALA A 55 7.53 0.05 -18.63
N ALA A 56 6.26 -0.20 -18.28
CA ALA A 56 5.39 -1.15 -18.96
C ALA A 56 4.01 -0.55 -19.29
N GLY A 57 3.93 0.77 -19.43
CA GLY A 57 2.68 1.50 -19.59
C GLY A 57 2.45 2.51 -18.48
N GLU A 58 1.35 3.24 -18.56
CA GLU A 58 0.97 4.21 -17.55
C GLU A 58 0.62 3.54 -16.22
N MET A 59 0.88 4.25 -15.13
CA MET A 59 0.61 3.80 -13.77
C MET A 59 -0.03 4.94 -12.98
N LEU A 60 -0.99 4.64 -12.12
CA LEU A 60 -1.57 5.63 -11.22
C LEU A 60 -0.55 6.00 -10.13
N ALA A 61 -0.39 7.28 -9.88
CA ALA A 61 0.32 7.81 -8.73
C ALA A 61 -0.59 8.76 -7.96
N LYS A 62 -0.75 8.50 -6.66
CA LYS A 62 -1.41 9.40 -5.72
C LYS A 62 -0.35 10.29 -5.07
N VAL A 63 -0.58 11.59 -5.10
CA VAL A 63 0.31 12.60 -4.55
C VAL A 63 -0.39 13.24 -3.37
N TYR A 64 0.26 13.19 -2.20
CA TYR A 64 -0.17 13.82 -0.96
C TYR A 64 0.81 14.94 -0.65
N GLU A 65 0.30 16.15 -0.47
CA GLU A 65 1.14 17.31 -0.16
C GLU A 65 0.48 18.21 0.91
N PRO A 66 1.27 18.97 1.69
CA PRO A 66 0.70 19.88 2.68
C PRO A 66 -0.21 20.92 2.02
N ALA A 67 -1.44 21.07 2.50
CA ALA A 67 -2.40 22.05 1.97
C ALA A 67 -1.90 23.50 2.10
N SER A 68 -1.04 23.77 3.08
CA SER A 68 -0.46 25.10 3.35
C SER A 68 0.82 25.40 2.56
N ARG A 69 1.13 24.64 1.50
CA ARG A 69 2.38 24.79 0.75
C ARG A 69 2.49 26.16 0.06
N THR A 70 3.54 26.92 0.37
CA THR A 70 3.77 28.30 -0.11
C THR A 70 4.77 28.42 -1.27
N GLY A 71 4.95 27.34 -2.05
CA GLY A 71 5.82 27.33 -3.25
C GLY A 71 7.28 26.95 -3.01
N ALA A 72 7.71 26.79 -1.75
CA ALA A 72 9.02 26.19 -1.45
C ALA A 72 9.10 24.72 -1.92
N LYS A 73 10.31 24.26 -2.27
CA LYS A 73 10.58 22.85 -2.57
C LYS A 73 10.57 22.05 -1.26
N LEU A 74 9.87 20.93 -1.26
CA LEU A 74 9.82 19.98 -0.16
C LEU A 74 10.54 18.68 -0.55
N PRO A 75 11.07 17.91 0.42
CA PRO A 75 11.51 16.55 0.15
C PRO A 75 10.32 15.71 -0.34
N ALA A 76 10.63 14.73 -1.18
CA ALA A 76 9.65 13.78 -1.69
C ALA A 76 9.94 12.37 -1.13
N MET A 77 8.87 11.65 -0.81
CA MET A 77 8.91 10.26 -0.36
C MET A 77 8.12 9.41 -1.35
N LEU A 78 8.79 8.42 -1.95
CA LEU A 78 8.12 7.37 -2.72
C LEU A 78 7.56 6.34 -1.74
N TRP A 79 6.25 6.11 -1.79
CA TRP A 79 5.57 5.08 -1.03
C TRP A 79 5.17 3.91 -1.95
N ILE A 80 5.48 2.70 -1.51
CA ILE A 80 5.13 1.45 -2.19
C ILE A 80 4.32 0.64 -1.18
N HIS A 81 3.05 0.42 -1.50
CA HIS A 81 2.14 -0.27 -0.59
C HIS A 81 2.52 -1.74 -0.39
N GLY A 82 2.04 -2.31 0.72
CA GLY A 82 2.21 -3.74 1.02
C GLY A 82 1.30 -4.64 0.17
N GLY A 83 1.24 -5.93 0.53
CA GLY A 83 0.38 -6.93 -0.13
C GLY A 83 1.11 -8.03 -0.88
N GLY A 84 2.42 -8.17 -0.63
CA GLY A 84 3.21 -9.32 -1.11
C GLY A 84 3.29 -9.43 -2.63
N TYR A 85 3.24 -8.30 -3.35
CA TYR A 85 3.19 -8.20 -4.81
C TYR A 85 1.93 -8.74 -5.49
N VAL A 86 1.03 -9.39 -4.75
CA VAL A 86 -0.16 -10.05 -5.30
C VAL A 86 -1.47 -9.38 -4.89
N MET A 87 -1.42 -8.51 -3.89
CA MET A 87 -2.57 -7.78 -3.35
C MET A 87 -2.23 -6.31 -3.14
N GLY A 88 -3.29 -5.52 -2.96
CA GLY A 88 -3.23 -4.15 -2.48
C GLY A 88 -3.40 -3.07 -3.54
N HIS A 89 -3.50 -1.82 -3.08
CA HIS A 89 -3.64 -0.61 -3.87
C HIS A 89 -3.17 0.61 -3.04
N PRO A 90 -2.76 1.75 -3.63
CA PRO A 90 -2.36 2.95 -2.88
C PRO A 90 -3.33 3.42 -1.81
N ASP A 91 -4.64 3.28 -2.05
CA ASP A 91 -5.71 3.75 -1.14
C ASP A 91 -5.65 3.10 0.26
N MET A 92 -5.06 1.90 0.37
CA MET A 92 -4.92 1.20 1.65
C MET A 92 -4.12 2.00 2.68
N ASP A 93 -3.16 2.78 2.19
CA ASP A 93 -2.21 3.51 3.02
C ASP A 93 -2.48 5.01 3.04
N ASP A 94 -3.64 5.49 2.56
CA ASP A 94 -3.95 6.93 2.50
C ASP A 94 -3.75 7.61 3.87
N ASN A 95 -4.29 7.04 4.96
CA ASN A 95 -4.12 7.56 6.32
C ASN A 95 -2.64 7.64 6.73
N LEU A 96 -1.86 6.64 6.32
CA LEU A 96 -0.44 6.56 6.66
C LEU A 96 0.37 7.59 5.85
N CYS A 97 0.08 7.74 4.56
CA CYS A 97 0.64 8.75 3.68
C CYS A 97 0.35 10.17 4.21
N GLU A 98 -0.89 10.47 4.61
CA GLU A 98 -1.23 11.76 5.21
C GLU A 98 -0.46 12.03 6.51
N ARG A 99 -0.30 11.01 7.36
CA ARG A 99 0.50 11.13 8.58
C ARG A 99 1.96 11.42 8.28
N PHE A 100 2.54 10.83 7.24
CA PHE A 100 3.90 11.13 6.82
C PHE A 100 4.04 12.56 6.31
N VAL A 101 3.10 13.04 5.48
CA VAL A 101 3.08 14.44 5.02
C VAL A 101 3.11 15.40 6.22
N GLN A 102 2.23 15.18 7.20
CA GLN A 102 2.11 16.05 8.37
C GLN A 102 3.32 15.97 9.30
N ALA A 103 3.84 14.77 9.55
CA ALA A 103 4.94 14.57 10.49
C ALA A 103 6.31 14.98 9.92
N ALA A 104 6.53 14.81 8.62
CA ALA A 104 7.82 15.06 7.98
C ALA A 104 7.85 16.32 7.10
N ASN A 105 6.71 17.01 6.93
CA ASN A 105 6.56 18.15 6.02
C ASN A 105 7.14 17.85 4.63
N CYS A 106 6.67 16.75 4.04
CA CYS A 106 7.14 16.23 2.76
C CYS A 106 5.98 16.01 1.79
N ILE A 107 6.31 15.76 0.52
CA ILE A 107 5.37 15.27 -0.47
C ILE A 107 5.48 13.74 -0.47
N VAL A 108 4.35 13.04 -0.38
CA VAL A 108 4.31 11.58 -0.53
C VAL A 108 3.75 11.25 -1.91
N VAL A 109 4.41 10.35 -2.63
CA VAL A 109 3.95 9.82 -3.92
C VAL A 109 3.74 8.32 -3.73
N SER A 110 2.49 7.87 -3.67
CA SER A 110 2.10 6.47 -3.56
C SER A 110 1.77 5.92 -4.94
N VAL A 111 2.41 4.82 -5.34
CA VAL A 111 2.31 4.27 -6.69
C VAL A 111 1.48 2.99 -6.74
N ASP A 112 0.60 2.90 -7.74
CA ASP A 112 -0.24 1.73 -8.00
C ASP A 112 0.49 0.70 -8.86
N TYR A 113 1.47 0.02 -8.27
CA TYR A 113 2.28 -0.91 -9.02
C TYR A 113 1.48 -2.15 -9.45
N ARG A 114 1.87 -2.71 -10.60
CA ARG A 114 1.22 -3.91 -11.17
C ARG A 114 1.37 -5.13 -10.26
N LEU A 115 0.28 -5.87 -10.10
CA LEU A 115 0.24 -7.06 -9.25
C LEU A 115 0.49 -8.35 -10.04
N ALA A 116 1.11 -9.31 -9.38
CA ALA A 116 1.11 -10.71 -9.77
C ALA A 116 -0.23 -11.37 -9.37
N PRO A 117 -0.64 -12.47 -10.02
CA PRO A 117 0.06 -13.18 -11.10
C PRO A 117 -0.09 -12.56 -12.49
N GLU A 118 -0.98 -11.58 -12.67
CA GLU A 118 -1.28 -10.96 -13.97
C GLU A 118 -0.05 -10.31 -14.60
N HIS A 119 0.84 -9.78 -13.76
CA HIS A 119 2.14 -9.25 -14.14
C HIS A 119 3.26 -9.90 -13.31
N PRO A 120 3.84 -11.01 -13.80
CA PRO A 120 4.91 -11.73 -13.10
C PRO A 120 6.07 -10.81 -12.71
N THR A 121 6.53 -10.94 -11.46
CA THR A 121 7.76 -10.26 -11.03
C THR A 121 8.98 -11.02 -11.55
N GLN A 122 10.13 -10.35 -11.67
CA GLN A 122 11.39 -11.03 -11.99
C GLN A 122 11.78 -12.09 -10.94
N LEU A 123 11.19 -12.05 -9.74
CA LEU A 123 11.40 -13.07 -8.70
C LEU A 123 10.70 -14.40 -9.05
N GLN A 124 9.55 -14.37 -9.74
CA GLN A 124 8.91 -15.61 -10.19
C GLN A 124 9.78 -16.37 -11.21
N SER A 125 10.56 -15.68 -12.04
CA SER A 125 11.54 -16.33 -12.93
C SER A 125 12.74 -16.97 -12.22
N MET A 126 12.99 -16.66 -10.94
CA MET A 126 14.07 -17.27 -10.16
C MET A 126 13.66 -18.54 -9.40
N ILE A 127 12.36 -18.76 -9.17
CA ILE A 127 11.86 -19.92 -8.41
C ILE A 127 11.53 -21.12 -9.32
N VAL A 128 11.31 -20.87 -10.62
CA VAL A 128 10.90 -21.89 -11.61
C VAL A 128 12.07 -22.34 -12.51
N THR A 129 13.32 -22.10 -12.13
CA THR A 129 14.44 -22.78 -12.81
C THR A 129 14.47 -24.22 -12.29
N PRO A 130 14.20 -25.25 -13.13
CA PRO A 130 14.41 -26.63 -12.70
C PRO A 130 15.91 -26.83 -12.45
N ALA A 131 16.25 -27.48 -11.35
CA ALA A 131 17.56 -28.10 -11.17
C ALA A 131 17.73 -29.29 -12.13
#